data_AF-A0A1F5QSR7-F1
#
_entry.id   AF-A0A1F5QSR7-F1
#
_cell.length_a   1.000
_cell.length_b   1.000
_cell.length_c   1.000
_cell.angle_alpha   90.00
_cell.angle_beta   90.00
_cell.angle_gamma   90.00
#
_symmetry.space_group_name_H-M   'P 1'
#
loop_
_entity.id
_entity.type
_entity.pdbx_description
1 polymer ?
#
loop_
_entity_poly.entity_id
_entity_poly.type
_entity_poly.pdbx_seq_one_letter_code
_entity_poly.pdbx_strand_id
1 'polypeptide(L)'
;MRPVESFLFPLPSSLFPERKDGPPDDPNAQLIALIEAGGASVLDFLGADAAGSMSVSEFGDFMRTLLSEAHAQAAYLGRSLAGSAAAFGEADLLFGASVMAEQESYLASFLADIESGKYTLEDGTLNLARIGRRAEMYVDRLLGTANEAWVRTLPPETVLWWKLSVVDHCADCPVLADGSPYTAATVPGFPGDASTACRTNCKCWLERETGETGFKLPQEESG
;
A
#
# COMPACT_ATOMS: atom_id res chain seq x y z
N MET A 1 -23.18 -1.13 31.68
CA MET A 1 -21.98 -0.79 30.90
C MET A 1 -20.89 -1.78 31.28
N ARG A 2 -20.56 -2.73 30.39
CA ARG A 2 -19.34 -3.53 30.56
C ARG A 2 -18.16 -2.68 30.08
N PRO A 3 -16.99 -2.73 30.73
CA PRO A 3 -15.81 -2.05 30.22
C PRO A 3 -15.50 -2.60 28.83
N VAL A 4 -15.24 -1.70 27.88
CA VAL A 4 -14.72 -2.08 26.56
C VAL A 4 -13.28 -2.51 26.84
N GLU A 5 -13.06 -3.81 27.06
CA GLU A 5 -11.72 -4.35 26.96
C GLU A 5 -11.26 -4.04 25.54
N SER A 6 -10.21 -3.24 25.44
CA SER A 6 -9.56 -2.88 24.19
C SER A 6 -8.99 -4.16 23.57
N PHE A 7 -9.80 -4.86 22.79
CA PHE A 7 -9.36 -5.93 21.90
C PHE A 7 -8.59 -5.30 20.74
N LEU A 8 -7.43 -4.72 21.06
CA LEU A 8 -6.40 -4.48 20.05
C LEU A 8 -6.00 -5.86 19.57
N PHE A 9 -6.51 -6.26 18.41
CA PHE A 9 -5.97 -7.41 17.70
C PHE A 9 -4.49 -7.09 17.46
N PRO A 10 -3.55 -7.77 18.15
CA PRO A 10 -2.15 -7.47 17.95
C PRO A 10 -1.85 -7.81 16.49
N LEU A 11 -1.36 -6.82 15.74
CA LEU A 11 -0.88 -7.08 14.39
C LEU A 11 0.20 -8.16 14.48
N PRO A 12 0.16 -9.19 13.63
CA PRO A 12 1.14 -10.25 13.69
C PRO A 12 2.55 -9.64 13.59
N SER A 13 3.42 -9.99 14.54
CA SER A 13 4.79 -9.45 14.59
C SER A 13 5.59 -9.76 13.31
N SER A 14 5.13 -10.70 12.50
CA SER A 14 5.68 -11.00 11.18
C SER A 14 5.41 -9.93 10.12
N LEU A 15 4.40 -9.07 10.28
CA LEU A 15 4.15 -7.93 9.37
C LEU A 15 5.29 -6.92 9.41
N PHE A 16 5.92 -6.79 10.58
CA PHE A 16 6.96 -5.81 10.84
C PHE A 16 8.21 -6.57 11.27
N PRO A 17 9.01 -7.10 10.32
CA PRO A 17 10.25 -7.77 10.68
C PRO A 17 11.05 -6.87 11.62
N GLU A 18 11.75 -7.50 12.59
CA GLU A 18 12.54 -6.76 13.57
C GLU A 18 13.34 -5.66 12.87
N ARG A 19 13.09 -4.42 13.27
CA ARG A 19 13.72 -3.23 12.71
C ARG A 19 15.22 -3.34 13.02
N LYS A 20 15.98 -3.85 12.07
CA LYS A 20 17.43 -3.89 12.15
C LYS A 20 17.96 -2.46 12.05
N ASP A 21 19.05 -2.20 12.77
CA ASP A 21 19.81 -0.97 12.57
C ASP A 21 20.44 -0.97 11.18
N GLY A 22 20.08 0.02 10.35
CA GLY A 22 20.62 0.21 9.01
C GLY A 22 19.66 -0.11 7.86
N PRO A 23 20.04 0.23 6.62
CA PRO A 23 19.17 0.05 5.45
C PRO A 23 18.91 -1.44 5.16
N PRO A 24 17.74 -1.78 4.63
CA PRO A 24 17.40 -3.14 4.25
C PRO A 24 18.21 -3.62 3.04
N ASP A 25 18.63 -4.89 3.04
CA ASP A 25 19.45 -5.50 1.97
C ASP A 25 18.75 -5.53 0.61
N ASP A 26 17.43 -5.77 0.61
CA ASP A 26 16.57 -5.76 -0.59
C ASP A 26 15.24 -5.05 -0.26
N PRO A 27 15.17 -3.72 -0.44
CA PRO A 27 13.95 -2.97 -0.14
C PRO A 27 12.74 -3.46 -0.94
N ASN A 28 12.92 -3.85 -2.21
CA ASN A 28 11.81 -4.23 -3.09
C ASN A 28 11.20 -5.58 -2.68
N ALA A 29 12.03 -6.58 -2.37
CA ALA A 29 11.54 -7.85 -1.84
C ALA A 29 10.82 -7.67 -0.49
N GLN A 30 11.33 -6.80 0.38
CA GLN A 30 10.67 -6.50 1.66
C GLN A 30 9.32 -5.78 1.47
N LEU A 31 9.19 -4.91 0.47
CA LEU A 31 7.91 -4.28 0.17
C LEU A 31 6.89 -5.31 -0.34
N ILE A 32 7.30 -6.23 -1.22
CA ILE A 32 6.42 -7.31 -1.70
C ILE A 32 5.94 -8.15 -0.52
N ALA A 33 6.86 -8.57 0.36
CA ALA A 33 6.50 -9.32 1.57
C ALA A 33 5.55 -8.54 2.49
N LEU A 34 5.72 -7.21 2.62
CA LEU A 34 4.83 -6.35 3.40
C LEU A 34 3.42 -6.29 2.81
N ILE A 35 3.30 -6.18 1.47
CA ILE A 35 2.01 -6.18 0.77
C ILE A 35 1.32 -7.53 0.95
N GLU A 36 2.03 -8.63 0.74
CA GLU A 36 1.50 -9.99 0.89
C GLU A 36 1.03 -10.27 2.31
N ALA A 37 1.86 -9.92 3.31
CA ALA A 37 1.52 -10.10 4.71
C ALA A 37 0.35 -9.20 5.15
N GLY A 38 0.27 -7.98 4.62
CA GLY A 38 -0.85 -7.07 4.84
C GLY A 38 -2.16 -7.64 4.31
N GLY A 39 -2.16 -8.15 3.08
CA GLY A 39 -3.31 -8.82 2.47
C GLY A 39 -3.73 -10.06 3.26
N ALA A 40 -2.77 -10.92 3.64
CA ALA A 40 -3.03 -12.10 4.47
C ALA A 40 -3.66 -11.72 5.83
N SER A 41 -3.15 -10.66 6.47
CA SER A 41 -3.68 -10.21 7.77
C SER A 41 -5.12 -9.71 7.67
N VAL A 42 -5.50 -9.06 6.55
CA VAL A 42 -6.89 -8.69 6.28
C VAL A 42 -7.77 -9.92 6.14
N LEU A 43 -7.32 -10.92 5.37
CA LEU A 43 -8.08 -12.16 5.16
C LEU A 43 -8.21 -12.97 6.44
N ASP A 44 -7.15 -13.05 7.24
CA ASP A 44 -7.16 -13.72 8.54
C ASP A 44 -8.12 -13.03 9.51
N PHE A 45 -8.13 -11.68 9.55
CA PHE A 45 -9.07 -10.93 10.37
C PHE A 45 -10.53 -11.19 9.95
N LEU A 46 -10.82 -11.16 8.65
CA LEU A 46 -12.15 -11.46 8.11
C LEU A 46 -12.54 -12.94 8.33
N GLY A 47 -11.59 -13.86 8.25
CA GLY A 47 -11.81 -15.31 8.39
C GLY A 47 -11.90 -15.80 9.83
N ALA A 48 -11.26 -15.11 10.77
CA ALA A 48 -11.38 -15.39 12.21
C ALA A 48 -12.83 -15.25 12.71
N ASP A 49 -13.66 -14.49 12.00
CA ASP A 49 -15.08 -14.31 12.30
C ASP A 49 -15.99 -15.37 11.66
N ALA A 50 -15.68 -16.64 11.85
CA ALA A 50 -16.53 -17.75 11.40
C ALA A 50 -17.95 -17.74 12.04
N ALA A 51 -18.19 -16.92 13.06
CA ALA A 51 -19.44 -16.79 13.78
C ALA A 51 -20.27 -15.52 13.45
N GLY A 52 -19.78 -14.62 12.59
CA GLY A 52 -20.49 -13.38 12.21
C GLY A 52 -20.60 -12.34 13.34
N SER A 53 -19.64 -12.36 14.26
CA SER A 53 -19.53 -11.51 15.45
C SER A 53 -18.66 -10.26 15.29
N MET A 54 -17.92 -10.12 14.19
CA MET A 54 -17.07 -8.96 13.92
C MET A 54 -17.94 -7.74 13.60
N SER A 55 -17.80 -6.69 14.39
CA SER A 55 -18.43 -5.41 14.07
C SER A 55 -17.66 -4.67 12.96
N VAL A 56 -18.38 -3.86 12.18
CA VAL A 56 -17.74 -3.00 11.17
C VAL A 56 -16.78 -2.00 11.81
N SER A 57 -17.05 -1.57 13.05
CA SER A 57 -16.15 -0.71 13.82
C SER A 57 -14.82 -1.40 14.11
N GLU A 58 -14.83 -2.65 14.58
CA GLU A 58 -13.60 -3.42 14.86
C GLU A 58 -12.79 -3.62 13.58
N PHE A 59 -13.44 -3.92 12.45
CA PHE A 59 -12.77 -4.00 11.16
C PHE A 59 -12.14 -2.66 10.74
N GLY A 60 -12.85 -1.55 10.94
CA GLY A 60 -12.33 -0.21 10.67
C GLY A 60 -11.09 0.12 11.51
N ASP A 61 -11.11 -0.18 12.80
CA ASP A 61 -10.00 0.09 13.71
C ASP A 61 -8.77 -0.78 13.38
N PHE A 62 -9.02 -2.05 13.04
CA PHE A 62 -7.99 -2.95 12.52
C PHE A 62 -7.34 -2.38 11.25
N MET A 63 -8.14 -2.02 10.25
CA MET A 63 -7.63 -1.48 8.97
C MET A 63 -6.82 -0.19 9.18
N ARG A 64 -7.28 0.72 10.03
CA ARG A 64 -6.55 1.97 10.32
C ARG A 64 -5.19 1.71 10.95
N THR A 65 -5.13 0.78 11.91
CA THR A 65 -3.88 0.41 12.59
C THR A 65 -2.92 -0.26 11.61
N LEU A 66 -3.39 -1.28 10.89
CA LEU A 66 -2.61 -2.01 9.88
C LEU A 66 -2.00 -1.06 8.85
N LEU A 67 -2.84 -0.25 8.21
CA LEU A 67 -2.41 0.59 7.11
C LEU A 67 -1.49 1.74 7.57
N SER A 68 -1.73 2.34 8.74
CA SER A 68 -0.85 3.40 9.27
C SER A 68 0.58 2.89 9.45
N GLU A 69 0.74 1.72 10.05
CA GLU A 69 2.05 1.11 10.28
C GLU A 69 2.68 0.62 8.97
N ALA A 70 1.90 0.00 8.09
CA ALA A 70 2.38 -0.48 6.81
C ALA A 70 2.83 0.67 5.89
N HIS A 71 2.10 1.78 5.84
CA HIS A 71 2.52 2.96 5.06
C HIS A 71 3.81 3.57 5.60
N ALA A 72 3.99 3.62 6.93
CA ALA A 72 5.24 4.07 7.52
C ALA A 72 6.41 3.15 7.12
N GLN A 73 6.20 1.83 7.15
CA GLN A 73 7.21 0.87 6.72
C GLN A 73 7.51 0.99 5.20
N ALA A 74 6.50 1.19 4.36
CA ALA A 74 6.68 1.41 2.94
C ALA A 74 7.47 2.71 2.65
N ALA A 75 7.20 3.79 3.40
CA ALA A 75 7.96 5.03 3.30
C ALA A 75 9.44 4.84 3.70
N TYR A 76 9.69 4.10 4.78
CA TYR A 76 11.02 3.70 5.21
C TYR A 76 11.79 2.95 4.11
N LEU A 77 11.17 1.95 3.49
CA LEU A 77 11.76 1.20 2.38
C LEU A 77 12.06 2.13 1.20
N GLY A 78 11.09 3.00 0.87
CA GLY A 78 11.18 4.02 -0.18
C GLY A 78 12.44 4.86 -0.13
N ARG A 79 12.61 5.60 0.97
CA ARG A 79 13.78 6.46 1.17
C ARG A 79 15.08 5.68 1.32
N SER A 80 15.03 4.45 1.86
CA SER A 80 16.23 3.62 2.01
C SER A 80 16.77 3.18 0.65
N LEU A 81 15.87 2.81 -0.28
CA LEU A 81 16.22 2.53 -1.68
C LEU A 81 16.82 3.76 -2.37
N ALA A 82 16.41 4.98 -1.98
CA ALA A 82 16.97 6.23 -2.49
C ALA A 82 18.33 6.59 -1.88
N GLY A 83 18.87 5.77 -0.97
CA GLY A 83 20.19 5.95 -0.35
C GLY A 83 20.17 6.64 1.02
N SER A 84 19.01 6.84 1.64
CA SER A 84 18.94 7.31 3.03
C SER A 84 19.47 6.25 4.00
N ALA A 85 20.45 6.63 4.83
CA ALA A 85 20.98 5.79 5.90
C ALA A 85 20.23 5.96 7.24
N ALA A 86 19.17 6.78 7.29
CA ALA A 86 18.43 7.02 8.51
C ALA A 86 17.65 5.77 8.94
N ALA A 87 17.75 5.42 10.23
CA ALA A 87 16.92 4.37 10.82
C ALA A 87 15.42 4.73 10.73
N PHE A 88 14.55 3.72 10.79
CA PHE A 88 13.11 3.92 10.87
C PHE A 88 12.78 4.86 12.04
N GLY A 89 11.94 5.88 11.82
CA GLY A 89 11.66 6.85 12.86
C GLY A 89 10.39 7.68 12.66
N GLU A 90 10.34 8.80 13.37
CA GLU A 90 9.17 9.69 13.42
C GLU A 90 8.76 10.21 12.03
N ALA A 91 9.73 10.53 11.16
CA ALA A 91 9.42 10.98 9.80
C ALA A 91 8.65 9.92 8.99
N ASP A 92 8.97 8.63 9.17
CA ASP A 92 8.29 7.52 8.50
C ASP A 92 6.87 7.36 9.03
N LEU A 93 6.69 7.46 10.36
CA LEU A 93 5.38 7.41 11.02
C LEU A 93 4.48 8.57 10.57
N LEU A 94 5.02 9.79 10.49
CA LEU A 94 4.28 10.96 10.01
C LEU A 94 3.89 10.83 8.54
N PHE A 95 4.79 10.30 7.69
CA PHE A 95 4.47 10.01 6.29
C PHE A 95 3.36 8.96 6.18
N GLY A 96 3.45 7.88 6.95
CA GLY A 96 2.41 6.85 6.99
C GLY A 96 1.05 7.41 7.40
N ALA A 97 1.04 8.24 8.45
CA ALA A 97 -0.17 8.91 8.93
C ALA A 97 -0.74 9.88 7.88
N SER A 98 0.08 10.61 7.12
CA SER A 98 -0.43 11.52 6.08
C SER A 98 -1.09 10.74 4.93
N VAL A 99 -0.49 9.64 4.48
CA VAL A 99 -1.09 8.79 3.45
C VAL A 99 -2.40 8.17 3.94
N MET A 100 -2.47 7.79 5.22
CA MET A 100 -3.71 7.31 5.82
C MET A 100 -4.80 8.37 5.90
N ALA A 101 -4.45 9.61 6.21
CA ALA A 101 -5.42 10.70 6.20
C ALA A 101 -6.05 10.90 4.81
N GLU A 102 -5.27 10.70 3.73
CA GLU A 102 -5.80 10.73 2.36
C GLU A 102 -6.77 9.57 2.07
N GLN A 103 -6.50 8.39 2.63
CA GLN A 103 -7.32 7.19 2.43
C GLN A 103 -8.56 7.12 3.32
N GLU A 104 -8.59 7.86 4.44
CA GLU A 104 -9.64 7.76 5.46
C GLU A 104 -11.05 7.98 4.89
N SER A 105 -11.22 8.93 3.97
CA SER A 105 -12.54 9.18 3.35
C SER A 105 -13.06 7.99 2.52
N TYR A 106 -12.17 7.28 1.83
CA TYR A 106 -12.50 6.08 1.08
C TYR A 106 -12.77 4.91 2.00
N LEU A 107 -11.97 4.76 3.06
CA LEU A 107 -12.15 3.72 4.07
C LEU A 107 -13.48 3.91 4.80
N ALA A 108 -13.80 5.13 5.25
CA ALA A 108 -15.07 5.44 5.89
C ALA A 108 -16.27 5.12 4.97
N SER A 109 -16.18 5.47 3.68
CA SER A 109 -17.21 5.12 2.69
C SER A 109 -17.34 3.61 2.48
N PHE A 110 -16.22 2.88 2.54
CA PHE A 110 -16.22 1.43 2.47
C PHE A 110 -16.87 0.79 3.71
N LEU A 111 -16.58 1.29 4.91
CA LEU A 111 -17.22 0.81 6.15
C LEU A 111 -18.73 1.07 6.12
N ALA A 112 -19.16 2.25 5.70
CA ALA A 112 -20.58 2.58 5.53
C ALA A 112 -21.27 1.67 4.49
N ASP A 113 -20.58 1.33 3.40
CA ASP A 113 -21.08 0.36 2.42
C ASP A 113 -21.31 -1.03 3.07
N ILE A 114 -20.41 -1.49 3.95
CA ILE A 114 -20.59 -2.75 4.69
C ILE A 114 -21.80 -2.65 5.64
N GLU A 115 -21.90 -1.59 6.44
CA GLU A 115 -23.02 -1.37 7.37
C GLU A 115 -24.38 -1.29 6.67
N SER A 116 -24.43 -0.71 5.47
CA SER A 116 -25.66 -0.60 4.67
C SER A 116 -26.15 -1.93 4.07
N GLY A 117 -25.34 -2.99 4.18
CA GLY A 117 -25.65 -4.31 3.60
C GLY A 117 -25.31 -4.46 2.12
N LYS A 118 -24.55 -3.52 1.52
CA LYS A 118 -24.08 -3.64 0.12
C LYS A 118 -23.25 -4.91 -0.14
N TYR A 119 -22.60 -5.40 0.90
CA TYR A 119 -21.80 -6.61 0.89
C TYR A 119 -22.51 -7.82 1.47
N THR A 120 -23.82 -7.74 1.75
CA THR A 120 -24.60 -8.84 2.29
C THR A 120 -25.12 -9.75 1.16
N LEU A 121 -25.04 -11.06 1.36
CA LEU A 121 -25.61 -12.09 0.49
C LEU A 121 -27.12 -12.22 0.72
N GLU A 122 -27.81 -12.97 -0.15
CA GLU A 122 -29.26 -13.20 -0.02
C GLU A 122 -29.66 -13.89 1.29
N ASP A 123 -28.76 -14.68 1.89
CA ASP A 123 -28.98 -15.38 3.16
C ASP A 123 -28.71 -14.52 4.40
N GLY A 124 -28.34 -13.24 4.21
CA GLY A 124 -28.04 -12.30 5.29
C GLY A 124 -26.59 -12.33 5.79
N THR A 125 -25.74 -13.21 5.27
CA THR A 125 -24.31 -13.27 5.63
C THR A 125 -23.47 -12.26 4.85
N LEU A 126 -22.29 -11.89 5.36
CA LEU A 126 -21.37 -11.01 4.66
C LEU A 126 -20.63 -11.75 3.54
N ASN A 127 -20.51 -11.11 2.38
CA ASN A 127 -19.67 -11.55 1.27
C ASN A 127 -18.21 -11.18 1.55
N LEU A 128 -17.57 -11.95 2.42
CA LEU A 128 -16.18 -11.73 2.85
C LEU A 128 -15.20 -11.67 1.68
N ALA A 129 -15.42 -12.46 0.62
CA ALA A 129 -14.57 -12.42 -0.56
C ALA A 129 -14.62 -11.07 -1.30
N ARG A 130 -15.78 -10.42 -1.36
CA ARG A 130 -15.89 -9.07 -1.95
C ARG A 130 -15.35 -7.98 -1.04
N ILE A 131 -15.46 -8.15 0.28
CA ILE A 131 -14.89 -7.24 1.27
C ILE A 131 -13.35 -7.33 1.21
N GLY A 132 -12.80 -8.55 1.27
CA GLY A 132 -11.36 -8.82 1.15
C GLY A 132 -10.74 -8.19 -0.09
N ARG A 133 -11.30 -8.45 -1.28
CA ARG A 133 -10.81 -7.83 -2.53
C ARG A 133 -10.79 -6.30 -2.52
N ARG A 134 -11.75 -5.66 -1.85
CA ARG A 134 -11.75 -4.19 -1.73
C ARG A 134 -10.77 -3.71 -0.67
N ALA A 135 -10.59 -4.46 0.41
CA ALA A 135 -9.62 -4.18 1.45
C ALA A 135 -8.16 -4.33 0.96
N GLU A 136 -7.90 -5.33 0.11
CA GLU A 136 -6.61 -5.54 -0.58
C GLU A 136 -6.16 -4.29 -1.35
N MET A 137 -7.08 -3.55 -1.98
CA MET A 137 -6.74 -2.31 -2.69
C MET A 137 -6.04 -1.26 -1.80
N TYR A 138 -6.35 -1.21 -0.50
CA TYR A 138 -5.68 -0.31 0.43
C TYR A 138 -4.25 -0.77 0.73
N VAL A 139 -4.03 -2.08 0.82
CA VAL A 139 -2.70 -2.67 0.99
C VAL A 139 -1.87 -2.52 -0.28
N ASP A 140 -2.46 -2.65 -1.46
CA ASP A 140 -1.75 -2.44 -2.73
C ASP A 140 -1.22 -1.00 -2.87
N ARG A 141 -1.85 -0.01 -2.21
CA ARG A 141 -1.40 1.41 -2.20
C ARG A 141 -0.02 1.58 -1.53
N LEU A 142 0.46 0.58 -0.80
CA LEU A 142 1.83 0.55 -0.26
C LEU A 142 2.89 0.65 -1.36
N LEU A 143 2.64 0.10 -2.55
CA LEU A 143 3.54 0.26 -3.71
C LEU A 143 3.76 1.73 -4.06
N GLY A 144 2.67 2.47 -4.21
CA GLY A 144 2.73 3.91 -4.48
C GLY A 144 3.41 4.68 -3.36
N THR A 145 3.25 4.25 -2.10
CA THR A 145 3.83 4.93 -0.93
C THR A 145 5.35 4.81 -0.94
N ALA A 146 5.86 3.61 -1.21
CA ALA A 146 7.29 3.38 -1.32
C ALA A 146 7.90 4.14 -2.51
N ASN A 147 7.23 4.13 -3.67
CA ASN A 147 7.68 4.90 -4.84
C ASN A 147 7.66 6.41 -4.59
N GLU A 148 6.63 6.93 -3.92
CA GLU A 148 6.55 8.34 -3.54
C GLU A 148 7.69 8.74 -2.60
N ALA A 149 7.93 7.96 -1.54
CA ALA A 149 9.01 8.22 -0.61
C ALA A 149 10.40 8.11 -1.27
N TRP A 150 10.56 7.16 -2.20
CA TRP A 150 11.76 7.03 -3.03
C TRP A 150 12.01 8.31 -3.83
N VAL A 151 11.03 8.75 -4.64
CA VAL A 151 11.17 9.95 -5.47
C VAL A 151 11.41 11.21 -4.62
N ARG A 152 10.66 11.39 -3.52
CA ARG A 152 10.80 12.56 -2.65
C ARG A 152 12.15 12.66 -1.94
N THR A 153 12.91 11.56 -1.87
CA THR A 153 14.25 11.52 -1.27
C THR A 153 15.35 11.86 -2.29
N LEU A 154 15.07 11.73 -3.60
CA LEU A 154 16.03 12.04 -4.65
C LEU A 154 16.25 13.55 -4.80
N PRO A 155 17.40 14.00 -5.32
CA PRO A 155 17.58 15.38 -5.77
C PRO A 155 16.46 15.79 -6.75
N PRO A 156 15.85 16.98 -6.60
CA PRO A 156 14.74 17.47 -7.44
C PRO A 156 14.95 17.37 -8.96
N GLU A 157 16.20 17.49 -9.41
CA GLU A 157 16.64 17.43 -10.81
C GLU A 157 16.87 16.01 -11.33
N THR A 158 16.75 14.98 -10.48
CA THR A 158 16.98 13.59 -10.87
C THR A 158 16.03 13.19 -11.99
N VAL A 159 16.60 12.77 -13.12
CA VAL A 159 15.87 12.35 -14.32
C VAL A 159 15.26 10.96 -14.09
N LEU A 160 13.95 10.85 -14.34
CA LEU A 160 13.14 9.64 -14.15
C LEU A 160 12.39 9.30 -15.44
N TRP A 161 12.48 8.04 -15.84
CA TRP A 161 11.74 7.46 -16.95
C TRP A 161 10.60 6.61 -16.42
N TRP A 162 9.38 6.90 -16.86
CA TRP A 162 8.23 6.05 -16.59
C TRP A 162 8.27 4.85 -17.54
N LYS A 163 8.39 3.65 -16.99
CA LYS A 163 8.52 2.41 -17.74
C LYS A 163 7.26 1.57 -17.63
N LEU A 164 6.86 1.02 -18.77
CA LEU A 164 5.76 0.07 -18.87
C LEU A 164 6.31 -1.34 -18.75
N SER A 165 5.53 -2.21 -18.09
CA SER A 165 5.79 -3.64 -18.16
C SER A 165 5.13 -4.29 -19.37
N VAL A 166 5.26 -5.61 -19.50
CA VAL A 166 4.73 -6.38 -20.64
C VAL A 166 3.22 -6.65 -20.57
N VAL A 167 2.57 -6.31 -19.46
CA VAL A 167 1.12 -6.54 -19.27
C VAL A 167 0.29 -5.44 -19.94
N ASP A 168 -1.03 -5.66 -20.04
CA ASP A 168 -1.96 -4.63 -20.50
C ASP A 168 -2.01 -3.45 -19.52
N HIS A 169 -1.97 -2.23 -20.07
CA HIS A 169 -1.99 -0.99 -19.29
C HIS A 169 -3.28 -0.18 -19.52
N CYS A 170 -3.69 0.60 -18.53
CA CYS A 170 -4.72 1.61 -18.70
C CYS A 170 -4.25 2.73 -19.64
N ALA A 171 -5.19 3.52 -20.19
CA ALA A 171 -4.91 4.57 -21.17
C ALA A 171 -3.93 5.66 -20.69
N ASP A 172 -3.83 5.89 -19.38
CA ASP A 172 -2.94 6.91 -18.82
C ASP A 172 -1.47 6.49 -18.85
N CYS A 173 -1.17 5.19 -18.66
CA CYS A 173 0.20 4.70 -18.52
C CYS A 173 1.05 4.93 -19.77
N PRO A 174 0.59 4.61 -21.00
CA PRO A 174 1.33 4.96 -22.22
C PRO A 174 1.59 6.46 -22.37
N VAL A 175 0.62 7.30 -21.99
CA VAL A 175 0.79 8.76 -22.03
C VAL A 175 1.89 9.21 -21.06
N LEU A 176 1.92 8.64 -19.85
CA LEU A 176 2.97 8.91 -18.87
C LEU A 176 4.34 8.43 -19.36
N ALA A 177 4.42 7.25 -19.97
CA ALA A 177 5.65 6.73 -20.57
C ALA A 177 6.16 7.62 -21.72
N ASP A 178 5.29 7.99 -22.66
CA ASP A 178 5.62 8.86 -23.79
C ASP A 178 6.04 10.28 -23.35
N GLY A 179 5.52 10.76 -22.22
CA GLY A 179 5.89 12.04 -21.63
C GLY A 179 7.26 12.06 -20.93
N SER A 180 7.92 10.91 -20.81
CA SER A 180 9.25 10.82 -20.19
C SER A 180 10.34 11.48 -21.05
N PRO A 181 11.45 11.96 -20.44
CA PRO A 181 11.74 11.90 -19.02
C PRO A 181 11.09 13.02 -18.20
N TYR A 182 10.80 12.71 -16.94
CA TYR A 182 10.45 13.67 -15.89
C TYR A 182 11.66 13.95 -15.00
N THR A 183 11.54 14.94 -14.13
CA THR A 183 12.41 15.08 -12.96
C THR A 183 11.67 14.63 -11.70
N ALA A 184 12.39 14.35 -10.61
CA ALA A 184 11.77 14.06 -9.31
C ALA A 184 10.79 15.16 -8.85
N ALA A 185 11.04 16.42 -9.22
CA ALA A 185 10.14 17.54 -8.93
C ALA A 185 8.93 17.67 -9.87
N THR A 186 8.94 17.01 -11.04
CA THR A 186 7.93 17.22 -12.11
C THR A 186 7.17 15.96 -12.48
N VAL A 187 7.52 14.79 -11.92
CA VAL A 187 6.77 13.56 -12.16
C VAL A 187 5.32 13.71 -11.68
N PRO A 188 4.31 13.41 -12.51
CA PRO A 188 2.91 13.74 -12.21
C PRO A 188 2.24 12.83 -11.18
N GLY A 189 2.88 11.71 -10.83
CA GLY A 189 2.39 10.71 -9.88
C GLY A 189 3.40 9.58 -9.72
N PHE A 190 3.02 8.52 -9.02
CA PHE A 190 3.90 7.39 -8.72
C PHE A 190 3.22 6.06 -9.04
N PRO A 191 3.90 5.08 -9.64
CA PRO A 191 3.30 3.76 -9.88
C PRO A 191 2.73 3.15 -8.59
N GLY A 192 1.42 2.85 -8.61
CA GLY A 192 0.67 2.29 -7.48
C GLY A 192 0.05 3.32 -6.53
N ASP A 193 0.13 4.62 -6.82
CA ASP A 193 -0.38 5.69 -5.95
C ASP A 193 -1.88 6.01 -6.12
N ALA A 194 -2.53 5.32 -7.06
CA ALA A 194 -3.91 5.53 -7.48
C ALA A 194 -4.22 6.81 -8.28
N SER A 195 -3.22 7.53 -8.78
CA SER A 195 -3.38 8.71 -9.66
C SER A 195 -3.85 8.37 -11.08
N THR A 196 -3.59 7.14 -11.54
CA THR A 196 -4.00 6.65 -12.87
C THR A 196 -5.27 5.82 -12.82
N ALA A 197 -5.90 5.59 -13.97
CA ALA A 197 -7.04 4.68 -14.12
C ALA A 197 -6.73 3.24 -13.68
N CYS A 198 -5.46 2.84 -13.66
CA CYS A 198 -4.99 1.55 -13.13
C CYS A 198 -5.12 1.47 -11.59
N ARG A 199 -5.31 2.61 -10.92
CA ARG A 199 -5.37 2.76 -9.46
C ARG A 199 -4.12 2.16 -8.79
N THR A 200 -4.31 1.30 -7.79
CA THR A 200 -3.24 0.64 -7.05
C THR A 200 -2.68 -0.59 -7.77
N ASN A 201 -3.32 -1.06 -8.85
CA ASN A 201 -2.87 -2.22 -9.64
C ASN A 201 -1.90 -1.84 -10.78
N CYS A 202 -1.31 -0.65 -10.74
CA CYS A 202 -0.36 -0.20 -11.75
C CYS A 202 0.91 -1.07 -11.72
N LYS A 203 1.29 -1.67 -12.85
CA LYS A 203 2.51 -2.50 -13.00
C LYS A 203 3.68 -1.76 -13.64
N CYS A 204 3.58 -0.43 -13.75
CA CYS A 204 4.66 0.44 -14.20
C CYS A 204 5.75 0.58 -13.13
N TRP A 205 6.91 1.13 -13.50
CA TRP A 205 7.94 1.54 -12.56
C TRP A 205 8.63 2.81 -13.04
N LEU A 206 9.39 3.45 -12.14
CA LEU A 206 10.25 4.57 -12.46
C LEU A 206 11.70 4.09 -12.52
N GLU A 207 12.47 4.62 -13.47
CA GLU A 207 13.88 4.27 -13.69
C GLU A 207 14.73 5.53 -13.85
N ARG A 208 15.84 5.62 -13.12
CA ARG A 208 16.83 6.70 -13.26
C ARG A 208 17.64 6.51 -14.54
N GLU A 209 18.24 7.58 -15.05
CA GLU A 209 19.18 7.49 -16.19
C GLU A 209 20.35 6.52 -15.94
N THR A 210 20.73 6.30 -14.67
CA THR A 210 21.75 5.34 -14.22
C THR A 210 21.29 3.87 -14.32
N GLY A 211 20.02 3.61 -14.62
CA GLY A 211 19.42 2.27 -14.68
C GLY A 211 18.87 1.76 -13.34
N GLU A 212 19.01 2.52 -12.25
CA GLU A 212 18.41 2.20 -10.96
C GLU A 212 16.89 2.39 -11.01
N THR A 213 16.13 1.42 -10.51
CA THR A 213 14.67 1.45 -10.53
C THR A 213 14.10 1.76 -9.15
N GLY A 214 12.93 2.40 -9.13
CA GLY A 214 12.03 2.38 -7.97
C GLY A 214 11.43 0.99 -7.74
N PHE A 215 10.34 0.96 -6.98
CA PHE A 215 9.65 -0.27 -6.63
C PHE A 215 8.77 -0.77 -7.76
N LYS A 216 8.76 -2.09 -7.94
CA LYS A 216 7.94 -2.78 -8.94
C LYS A 216 7.42 -4.10 -8.41
N LEU A 217 6.19 -4.42 -8.78
CA LEU A 217 5.62 -5.74 -8.52
C LEU A 217 6.25 -6.77 -9.47
N PRO A 218 6.29 -8.05 -9.07
CA PRO A 218 6.66 -9.15 -9.95
C PRO A 218 5.82 -9.08 -11.24
N GLN A 219 6.50 -9.21 -12.37
CA GLN A 219 5.84 -9.39 -13.65
C GLN A 219 5.65 -10.90 -13.78
N GLU A 220 4.42 -11.39 -13.64
CA GLU A 220 4.16 -12.77 -14.00
C GLU A 220 4.48 -12.90 -15.49
N GLU A 221 5.49 -13.70 -15.84
CA GLU A 221 5.66 -14.14 -17.22
C GLU A 221 4.41 -14.96 -17.54
N SER A 222 3.53 -14.39 -18.36
CA SER A 222 2.35 -15.09 -18.86
C SER A 222 2.82 -16.31 -19.66
N GLY A 223 2.88 -17.45 -18.98
CA GLY A 223 3.15 -18.78 -19.56
C GLY A 223 1.95 -19.35 -20.30
#